data_AF-W1V9U7-F1
#
_entry.id   AF-W1V9U7-F1
#
_cell.length_a   1.000
_cell.length_b   1.000
_cell.length_c   1.000
_cell.angle_alpha   90.00
_cell.angle_beta   90.00
_cell.angle_gamma   90.00
#
_symmetry.space_group_name_H-M   'P 1'
#
loop_
_entity.id
_entity.type
_entity.pdbx_description
1 polymer ?
#
loop_
_entity_poly.entity_id
_entity_poly.type
_entity_poly.pdbx_seq_one_letter_code
_entity_poly.pdbx_strand_id
1 'polypeptide(L)'
;MPSRATLTERGPVAAVLLSLASRGPASRTELAASLGLSAATLTRATRALAEAGLVDESRVEAEGPGRPLSLVSLVPGSAALMGVKLTGTHAWAVVIDPVGTVLAKEMEPLAGGAPHEVAAQIAGLARRLAEDCGQEPRGIGISLGASVVGGRIVRVAPFLDWHDVPFAELVTQTSGLPVSLANDVRAFAYAEAWYGLGREASPFALLTVGAGIGCGLVVDGEP
;
A
#
# COMPACT_ATOMS: atom_id res chain seq x y z
N MET A 1 3.65 -3.24 10.53
CA MET A 1 4.36 -4.53 10.43
C MET A 1 3.38 -5.65 10.07
N PRO A 2 3.52 -6.18 8.86
CA PRO A 2 2.98 -7.50 8.54
C PRO A 2 3.57 -8.59 9.40
N SER A 3 2.69 -9.38 10.05
CA SER A 3 3.10 -10.55 10.81
C SER A 3 3.90 -11.44 9.87
N ARG A 4 4.91 -12.13 10.41
CA ARG A 4 5.75 -13.03 9.63
C ARG A 4 4.91 -13.98 8.78
N ALA A 5 3.81 -14.49 9.34
CA ALA A 5 2.87 -15.37 8.65
C ALA A 5 2.23 -14.73 7.41
N THR A 6 1.69 -13.51 7.54
CA THR A 6 0.97 -12.80 6.46
C THR A 6 1.86 -12.44 5.27
N LEU A 7 3.16 -12.20 5.51
CA LEU A 7 4.12 -11.90 4.44
C LEU A 7 4.51 -13.14 3.64
N THR A 8 4.77 -14.27 4.32
CA THR A 8 5.12 -15.53 3.66
C THR A 8 3.99 -16.12 2.82
N GLU A 9 2.72 -15.89 3.19
CA GLU A 9 1.56 -16.33 2.39
C GLU A 9 1.52 -15.70 1.00
N ARG A 10 2.06 -14.48 0.85
CA ARG A 10 2.18 -13.78 -0.44
C ARG A 10 3.41 -14.19 -1.24
N GLY A 11 4.23 -15.09 -0.68
CA GLY A 11 5.49 -15.56 -1.24
C GLY A 11 6.70 -14.67 -0.89
N PRO A 12 7.93 -15.21 -1.03
CA PRO A 12 9.15 -14.52 -0.58
C PRO A 12 9.41 -13.16 -1.23
N VAL A 13 9.05 -12.99 -2.51
CA VAL A 13 9.24 -11.72 -3.25
C VAL A 13 8.41 -10.60 -2.64
N ALA A 14 7.11 -10.85 -2.42
CA ALA A 14 6.21 -9.89 -1.81
C ALA A 14 6.62 -9.59 -0.36
N ALA A 15 7.06 -10.61 0.39
CA ALA A 15 7.54 -10.45 1.76
C ALA A 15 8.72 -9.46 1.86
N VAL A 16 9.72 -9.60 0.97
CA VAL A 16 10.88 -8.71 0.93
C VAL A 16 10.47 -7.30 0.52
N LEU A 17 9.68 -7.15 -0.53
CA LEU A 17 9.20 -5.85 -1.01
C LEU A 17 8.45 -5.07 0.08
N LEU A 18 7.50 -5.72 0.76
CA LEU A 18 6.71 -5.10 1.84
C LEU A 18 7.56 -4.78 3.07
N SER A 19 8.56 -5.61 3.38
CA SER A 19 9.50 -5.33 4.48
C SER A 19 10.29 -4.05 4.19
N LEU A 20 10.85 -3.93 2.99
CA LEU A 20 11.60 -2.74 2.58
C LEU A 20 10.71 -1.50 2.48
N ALA A 21 9.48 -1.63 1.98
CA ALA A 21 8.54 -0.52 1.87
C ALA A 21 8.09 0.03 3.24
N SER A 22 7.95 -0.85 4.24
CA SER A 22 7.47 -0.48 5.57
C SER A 22 8.56 -0.14 6.58
N ARG A 23 9.80 -0.65 6.39
CA ARG A 23 10.91 -0.47 7.34
C ARG A 23 12.09 0.31 6.77
N GLY A 24 12.15 0.46 5.45
CA GLY A 24 13.29 1.04 4.76
C GLY A 24 14.38 0.00 4.42
N PRO A 25 15.56 0.48 4.00
CA PRO A 25 16.69 -0.36 3.63
C PRO A 25 17.13 -1.30 4.76
N ALA A 26 17.59 -2.50 4.41
CA ALA A 26 18.06 -3.49 5.38
C ALA A 26 19.16 -4.37 4.80
N SER A 27 20.03 -4.89 5.66
CA SER A 27 21.00 -5.89 5.24
C SER A 27 20.31 -7.22 4.91
N ARG A 28 20.97 -8.07 4.11
CA ARG A 28 20.46 -9.40 3.78
C ARG A 28 20.29 -10.28 5.02
N THR A 29 21.17 -10.14 6.00
CA THR A 29 21.09 -10.89 7.26
C THR A 29 19.85 -10.49 8.06
N GLU A 30 19.57 -9.19 8.16
CA GLU A 30 18.37 -8.69 8.84
C GLU A 30 17.08 -9.08 8.12
N LEU A 31 17.05 -8.99 6.78
CA LEU A 31 15.91 -9.44 5.98
C LEU A 31 15.66 -10.94 6.16
N ALA A 32 16.71 -11.78 6.08
CA ALA A 32 16.59 -13.22 6.28
C ALA A 32 16.05 -13.56 7.67
N ALA A 33 16.61 -12.94 8.72
CA ALA A 33 16.21 -13.18 10.10
C ALA A 33 14.78 -12.72 10.38
N SER A 34 14.44 -11.48 10.00
CA SER A 34 13.12 -10.90 10.26
C SER A 34 11.99 -11.60 9.50
N LEU A 35 12.25 -12.05 8.27
CA LEU A 35 11.27 -12.74 7.43
C LEU A 35 11.30 -14.27 7.62
N GLY A 36 12.26 -14.81 8.38
CA GLY A 36 12.44 -16.26 8.55
C GLY A 36 12.80 -16.98 7.24
N LEU A 37 13.46 -16.30 6.29
CA LEU A 37 13.85 -16.85 5.00
C LEU A 37 15.27 -17.42 5.06
N SER A 38 15.49 -18.55 4.38
CA SER A 38 16.86 -19.02 4.14
C SER A 38 17.63 -18.06 3.24
N ALA A 39 18.96 -18.04 3.35
CA ALA A 39 19.81 -17.21 2.49
C ALA A 39 19.56 -17.46 0.99
N ALA A 40 19.35 -18.72 0.60
CA ALA A 40 19.05 -19.08 -0.79
C ALA A 40 17.69 -18.52 -1.26
N THR A 41 16.66 -18.59 -0.41
CA THR A 41 15.34 -18.03 -0.74
C THR A 41 15.38 -16.51 -0.83
N LEU A 42 16.07 -15.84 0.10
CA LEU A 42 16.26 -14.40 0.05
C LEU A 42 17.00 -13.98 -1.22
N THR A 43 18.09 -14.68 -1.60
CA THR A 43 18.85 -14.40 -2.83
C THR A 43 17.94 -14.44 -4.06
N ARG A 44 17.07 -15.45 -4.17
CA ARG A 44 16.14 -15.55 -5.31
C ARG A 44 15.11 -14.41 -5.30
N ALA A 45 14.61 -14.04 -4.12
CA ALA A 45 13.63 -12.98 -3.98
C ALA A 45 14.21 -11.60 -4.32
N THR A 46 15.38 -11.24 -3.77
CA THR A 46 16.02 -9.93 -4.05
C THR A 46 16.46 -9.85 -5.50
N ARG A 47 16.98 -10.94 -6.08
CA ARG A 47 17.32 -11.01 -7.50
C ARG A 47 16.10 -10.74 -8.40
N ALA A 48 14.96 -11.36 -8.12
CA ALA A 48 13.74 -11.11 -8.90
C ALA A 48 13.28 -9.65 -8.82
N LEU A 49 13.41 -9.01 -7.65
CA LEU A 49 13.10 -7.59 -7.47
C LEU A 49 14.11 -6.69 -8.19
N ALA A 50 15.39 -7.03 -8.17
CA ALA A 50 16.44 -6.29 -8.88
C ALA A 50 16.30 -6.42 -10.41
N GLU A 51 15.98 -7.61 -10.92
CA GLU A 51 15.66 -7.84 -12.34
C GLU A 51 14.41 -7.03 -12.78
N ALA A 52 13.48 -6.78 -11.87
CA ALA A 52 12.34 -5.89 -12.09
C ALA A 52 12.63 -4.39 -11.87
N GLY A 53 13.87 -4.03 -11.49
CA GLY A 53 14.30 -2.66 -11.22
C GLY A 53 13.74 -2.05 -9.92
N LEU A 54 13.09 -2.86 -9.07
CA LEU A 54 12.44 -2.39 -7.83
C LEU A 54 13.40 -2.29 -6.64
N VAL A 55 14.52 -3.02 -6.69
CA VAL A 55 15.49 -3.11 -5.60
C VAL A 55 16.90 -2.86 -6.11
N ASP A 56 17.68 -2.13 -5.31
CA ASP A 56 19.10 -1.94 -5.49
C ASP A 56 19.88 -2.50 -4.28
N GLU A 57 20.91 -3.29 -4.57
CA GLU A 57 21.83 -3.91 -3.60
C GLU A 57 23.18 -3.16 -3.52
N SER A 58 23.36 -2.08 -4.28
CA SER A 58 24.62 -1.36 -4.43
C SER A 58 24.86 -0.25 -3.39
N ARG A 59 23.84 0.09 -2.57
CA ARG A 59 24.00 1.06 -1.49
C ARG A 59 24.89 0.50 -0.39
N VAL A 60 26.11 1.04 -0.34
CA VAL A 60 27.05 0.86 0.76
C VAL A 60 26.91 2.07 1.67
N GLU A 61 26.26 1.91 2.82
CA GLU A 61 26.39 2.90 3.88
C GLU A 61 27.72 2.66 4.61
N ALA A 62 28.60 3.65 4.53
CA ALA A 62 29.87 3.67 5.25
C ALA A 62 29.81 4.78 6.30
N GLU A 63 29.35 4.46 7.51
CA GLU A 63 29.55 5.33 8.66
C GLU A 63 30.10 4.52 9.85
N GLY A 64 31.41 4.65 10.08
CA GLY A 64 32.11 4.12 11.25
C GLY A 64 33.18 3.05 10.96
N PRO A 65 34.02 2.71 11.97
CA PRO A 65 34.99 1.63 11.86
C PRO A 65 34.27 0.27 11.83
N GLY A 66 34.02 -0.24 10.62
CA GLY A 66 33.36 -1.53 10.39
C GLY A 66 33.44 -1.96 8.92
N ARG A 67 33.18 -3.24 8.64
CA ARG A 67 33.08 -3.74 7.26
C ARG A 67 31.86 -3.09 6.60
N PRO A 68 31.97 -2.50 5.39
CA PRO A 68 30.84 -1.88 4.72
C PRO A 68 29.68 -2.87 4.59
N LEU A 69 28.49 -2.50 5.07
CA LEU A 69 27.28 -3.30 4.98
C LEU A 69 26.61 -3.01 3.62
N SER A 70 26.47 -4.03 2.78
CA SER A 70 25.65 -3.93 1.57
C SER A 70 24.17 -3.94 1.99
N LEU A 71 23.47 -2.83 1.75
CA LEU A 71 22.05 -2.71 2.03
C LEU A 71 21.22 -3.07 0.79
N VAL A 72 20.10 -3.72 1.04
CA VAL A 72 19.03 -3.92 0.06
C VAL A 72 18.04 -2.78 0.28
N SER A 73 17.74 -2.02 -0.77
CA SER A 73 16.84 -0.87 -0.71
C SER A 73 15.88 -0.85 -1.90
N LEU A 74 14.71 -0.21 -1.74
CA LEU A 74 13.85 0.05 -2.88
C LEU A 74 14.39 1.20 -3.71
N VAL A 75 14.23 1.12 -5.02
CA VAL A 75 14.64 2.18 -5.95
C VAL A 75 13.53 3.23 -6.02
N PRO A 76 13.78 4.48 -5.58
CA PRO A 76 12.78 5.55 -5.71
C PRO A 76 12.37 5.75 -7.16
N GLY A 77 11.09 6.04 -7.40
CA GLY A 77 10.51 6.21 -8.73
C GLY A 77 10.43 4.95 -9.61
N SER A 78 10.94 3.78 -9.19
CA SER A 78 10.98 2.55 -10.03
C SER A 78 9.60 1.99 -10.41
N ALA A 79 8.55 2.38 -9.70
CA ALA A 79 7.17 2.08 -10.04
C ALA A 79 6.24 3.17 -9.49
N ALA A 80 4.99 3.18 -9.94
CA ALA A 80 3.94 4.04 -9.41
C ALA A 80 2.78 3.18 -8.89
N LEU A 81 2.17 3.58 -7.79
CA LEU A 81 0.95 3.01 -7.24
C LEU A 81 -0.02 4.14 -6.93
N MET A 82 -1.30 3.95 -7.22
CA MET A 82 -2.33 4.94 -6.89
C MET A 82 -3.07 4.51 -5.62
N GLY A 83 -3.17 5.42 -4.65
CA GLY A 83 -4.05 5.31 -3.50
C GLY A 83 -5.27 6.21 -3.67
N VAL A 84 -6.45 5.70 -3.36
CA VAL A 84 -7.69 6.49 -3.33
C VAL A 84 -8.37 6.34 -1.96
N LYS A 85 -8.71 7.46 -1.35
CA LYS A 85 -9.62 7.51 -0.19
C LYS A 85 -10.97 8.05 -0.65
N LEU A 86 -11.98 7.20 -0.57
CA LEU A 86 -13.37 7.58 -0.82
C LEU A 86 -14.05 7.96 0.50
N THR A 87 -14.71 9.11 0.47
CA THR A 87 -15.68 9.54 1.48
C THR A 87 -17.08 9.55 0.85
N GLY A 88 -18.11 9.96 1.60
CA GLY A 88 -19.44 10.15 1.03
C GLY A 88 -19.55 11.32 0.06
N THR A 89 -18.52 12.17 -0.05
CA THR A 89 -18.58 13.41 -0.84
C THR A 89 -17.39 13.65 -1.75
N HIS A 90 -16.24 13.01 -1.51
CA HIS A 90 -15.00 13.28 -2.24
C HIS A 90 -14.21 12.01 -2.52
N ALA A 91 -13.45 12.05 -3.62
CA ALA A 91 -12.34 11.15 -3.90
C ALA A 91 -11.02 11.89 -3.67
N TRP A 92 -10.17 11.34 -2.81
CA TRP A 92 -8.81 11.81 -2.58
C TRP A 92 -7.84 10.82 -3.22
N ALA A 93 -7.12 11.25 -4.24
CA ALA A 93 -6.21 10.40 -5.00
C ALA A 93 -4.76 10.86 -4.83
N VAL A 94 -3.85 9.88 -4.74
CA VAL A 94 -2.42 10.10 -4.68
C VAL A 94 -1.71 9.03 -5.51
N VAL A 95 -0.69 9.42 -6.26
CA VAL A 95 0.26 8.49 -6.86
C VAL A 95 1.55 8.54 -6.07
N ILE A 96 2.03 7.38 -5.63
CA ILE A 96 3.27 7.23 -4.86
C ILE A 96 4.24 6.29 -5.57
N ASP A 97 5.53 6.44 -5.26
CA ASP A 97 6.55 5.45 -5.61
C ASP A 97 6.68 4.35 -4.52
N PRO A 98 7.54 3.32 -4.71
CA PRO A 98 7.65 2.22 -3.75
C PRO A 98 8.21 2.60 -2.39
N VAL A 99 8.89 3.75 -2.27
CA VAL A 99 9.38 4.27 -0.97
C VAL A 99 8.39 5.22 -0.31
N GLY A 100 7.22 5.44 -0.93
CA GLY A 100 6.14 6.28 -0.39
C GLY A 100 6.26 7.76 -0.76
N THR A 101 7.14 8.12 -1.68
CA THR A 101 7.23 9.50 -2.20
C THR A 101 5.98 9.84 -2.97
N VAL A 102 5.32 10.96 -2.63
CA VAL A 102 4.17 11.47 -3.38
C VAL A 102 4.65 12.07 -4.71
N LEU A 103 4.21 11.48 -5.82
CA LEU A 103 4.53 11.92 -7.17
C LEU A 103 3.49 12.92 -7.71
N ALA A 104 2.21 12.65 -7.47
CA ALA A 104 1.09 13.54 -7.80
C ALA A 104 -0.09 13.28 -6.85
N LYS A 105 -0.97 14.26 -6.68
CA LYS A 105 -2.20 14.11 -5.88
C LYS A 105 -3.28 15.04 -6.37
N GLU A 106 -4.52 14.59 -6.27
CA GLU A 106 -5.71 15.36 -6.64
C GLU A 106 -6.84 15.04 -5.67
N MET A 107 -7.75 15.98 -5.49
CA MET A 107 -8.98 15.79 -4.73
C MET A 107 -10.11 16.43 -5.51
N GLU A 108 -11.21 15.70 -5.65
CA GLU A 108 -12.41 16.17 -6.31
C GLU A 108 -13.69 15.69 -5.60
N PRO A 109 -14.77 16.48 -5.64
CA PRO A 109 -16.08 16.03 -5.21
C PRO A 109 -16.56 14.82 -6.03
N LEU A 110 -17.31 13.91 -5.41
CA LEU A 110 -17.97 12.84 -6.14
C LEU A 110 -19.05 13.42 -7.05
N ALA A 111 -18.97 13.12 -8.35
CA ALA A 111 -19.92 13.61 -9.35
C ALA A 111 -21.29 12.94 -9.23
N GLY A 112 -21.36 11.78 -8.56
CA GLY A 112 -22.55 11.01 -8.32
C GLY A 112 -22.29 9.90 -7.29
N GLY A 113 -23.36 9.25 -6.84
CA GLY A 113 -23.30 8.20 -5.82
C GLY A 113 -23.30 6.79 -6.41
N ALA A 114 -23.57 6.61 -7.70
CA ALA A 114 -23.68 5.28 -8.27
C ALA A 114 -22.30 4.63 -8.43
N PRO A 115 -22.13 3.33 -8.13
CA PRO A 115 -20.82 2.67 -8.20
C PRO A 115 -20.07 2.82 -9.53
N HIS A 116 -20.79 2.78 -10.66
CA HIS A 116 -20.17 2.91 -11.98
C HIS A 116 -19.69 4.35 -12.27
N GLU A 117 -20.38 5.36 -11.75
CA GLU A 117 -19.97 6.77 -11.86
C GLU A 117 -18.69 7.00 -11.07
N VAL A 118 -18.64 6.52 -9.82
CA VAL A 118 -17.44 6.63 -8.98
C VAL A 118 -16.28 5.83 -9.60
N ALA A 119 -16.53 4.66 -10.18
CA ALA A 119 -15.49 3.88 -10.86
C ALA A 119 -14.94 4.58 -12.11
N ALA A 120 -15.79 5.23 -12.91
CA ALA A 120 -15.37 6.03 -14.05
C ALA A 120 -14.57 7.27 -13.60
N GLN A 121 -15.00 7.90 -12.52
CA GLN A 121 -14.32 9.04 -11.91
C GLN A 121 -12.90 8.68 -11.44
N ILE A 122 -12.73 7.56 -10.73
CA ILE A 122 -11.42 7.03 -10.32
C ILE A 122 -10.53 6.72 -11.53
N ALA A 123 -11.06 6.13 -12.59
CA ALA A 123 -10.30 5.89 -13.82
C ALA A 123 -9.86 7.21 -14.48
N GLY A 124 -10.70 8.25 -14.42
CA GLY A 124 -10.35 9.61 -14.83
C GLY A 124 -9.17 10.18 -14.05
N LEU A 125 -9.23 10.10 -12.71
CA LEU A 125 -8.15 10.51 -11.82
C LEU A 125 -6.85 9.75 -12.09
N ALA A 126 -6.93 8.44 -12.32
CA ALA A 126 -5.75 7.62 -12.61
C ALA A 126 -5.00 8.12 -13.85
N ARG A 127 -5.72 8.43 -14.94
CA ARG A 127 -5.12 8.95 -16.17
C ARG A 127 -4.51 10.34 -15.97
N ARG A 128 -5.24 11.27 -15.34
CA ARG A 128 -4.73 12.64 -15.10
C ARG A 128 -3.47 12.64 -14.24
N LEU A 129 -3.49 11.88 -13.14
CA LEU A 129 -2.32 11.79 -12.27
C LEU A 129 -1.14 11.08 -12.93
N ALA A 130 -1.40 10.11 -13.82
CA ALA A 130 -0.35 9.47 -14.63
C ALA A 130 0.29 10.46 -15.62
N GLU A 131 -0.53 11.28 -16.28
CA GLU A 131 -0.06 12.37 -17.16
C GLU A 131 0.77 13.40 -16.37
N ASP A 132 0.30 13.81 -15.19
CA ASP A 132 0.96 14.81 -14.36
C ASP A 132 2.34 14.36 -13.83
N CYS A 133 2.46 13.10 -13.39
CA CYS A 133 3.73 12.57 -12.89
C CYS A 133 4.59 11.88 -13.96
N GLY A 134 4.06 11.72 -15.18
CA GLY A 134 4.73 11.05 -16.29
C GLY A 134 4.89 9.53 -16.11
N GLN A 135 4.10 8.90 -15.23
CA GLN A 135 4.22 7.47 -14.93
C GLN A 135 2.88 6.79 -14.65
N GLU A 136 2.57 5.75 -15.41
CA GLU A 136 1.36 4.94 -15.24
C GLU A 136 1.40 4.10 -13.94
N PRO A 137 0.38 4.21 -13.06
CA PRO A 137 0.26 3.36 -11.89
C PRO A 137 0.15 1.88 -12.26
N ARG A 138 0.80 1.02 -11.49
CA ARG A 138 0.75 -0.45 -11.64
C ARG A 138 -0.50 -1.07 -11.02
N GLY A 139 -1.25 -0.30 -10.24
CA GLY A 139 -2.46 -0.73 -9.55
C GLY A 139 -3.03 0.38 -8.66
N ILE A 140 -4.27 0.17 -8.22
CA ILE A 140 -5.04 1.11 -7.40
C ILE A 140 -5.42 0.44 -6.07
N GLY A 141 -5.03 1.06 -4.96
CA GLY A 141 -5.54 0.74 -3.62
C GLY A 141 -6.64 1.73 -3.24
N ILE A 142 -7.82 1.23 -2.86
CA ILE A 142 -8.95 2.09 -2.49
C ILE A 142 -9.33 1.83 -1.02
N SER A 143 -9.39 2.89 -0.23
CA SER A 143 -9.91 2.86 1.13
C SER A 143 -11.24 3.59 1.22
N LEU A 144 -12.20 3.02 1.93
CA LEU A 144 -13.53 3.60 2.10
C LEU A 144 -14.19 3.16 3.41
N GLY A 145 -15.11 3.96 3.91
CA GLY A 145 -15.89 3.67 5.12
C GLY A 145 -16.90 2.55 4.88
N ALA A 146 -16.40 1.31 4.79
CA ALA A 146 -17.20 0.15 4.40
C ALA A 146 -16.71 -1.15 5.03
N SER A 147 -17.61 -2.14 5.05
CA SER A 147 -17.24 -3.55 5.19
C SER A 147 -16.79 -4.09 3.82
N VAL A 148 -15.56 -4.61 3.76
CA VAL A 148 -14.94 -5.10 2.52
C VAL A 148 -14.65 -6.60 2.64
N VAL A 149 -15.07 -7.37 1.63
CA VAL A 149 -14.86 -8.82 1.57
C VAL A 149 -13.83 -9.16 0.50
N GLY A 150 -12.80 -9.91 0.89
CA GLY A 150 -11.74 -10.38 -0.01
C GLY A 150 -10.92 -9.29 -0.69
N GLY A 151 -11.00 -8.04 -0.22
CA GLY A 151 -10.39 -6.88 -0.88
C GLY A 151 -11.04 -6.52 -2.22
N ARG A 152 -12.24 -7.04 -2.53
CA ARG A 152 -12.87 -6.88 -3.85
C ARG A 152 -14.30 -6.37 -3.81
N ILE A 153 -15.09 -6.85 -2.84
CA ILE A 153 -16.52 -6.55 -2.74
C ILE A 153 -16.74 -5.59 -1.58
N VAL A 154 -17.50 -4.51 -1.84
CA VAL A 154 -18.06 -3.65 -0.81
C VAL A 154 -19.36 -4.29 -0.33
N ARG A 155 -19.33 -4.89 0.85
CA ARG A 155 -20.52 -5.54 1.43
C ARG A 155 -21.56 -4.50 1.84
N VAL A 156 -21.12 -3.47 2.57
CA VAL A 156 -21.94 -2.32 2.98
C VAL A 156 -21.06 -1.08 3.09
N ALA A 157 -21.45 0.03 2.47
CA ALA A 157 -20.84 1.36 2.65
C ALA A 157 -21.93 2.42 2.92
N PRO A 158 -22.22 2.75 4.20
CA PRO A 158 -23.37 3.59 4.55
C PRO A 158 -23.31 5.00 3.95
N PHE A 159 -22.12 5.60 3.87
CA PHE A 159 -21.96 6.96 3.35
C PHE A 159 -22.10 7.08 1.82
N LEU A 160 -22.15 5.94 1.12
CA LEU A 160 -22.33 5.86 -0.33
C LEU A 160 -23.63 5.13 -0.71
N ASP A 161 -24.38 4.63 0.28
CA ASP A 161 -25.58 3.80 0.09
C ASP A 161 -25.33 2.55 -0.78
N TRP A 162 -24.17 1.91 -0.59
CA TRP A 162 -23.78 0.72 -1.37
C TRP A 162 -24.00 -0.57 -0.59
N HIS A 163 -24.53 -1.57 -1.29
CA HIS A 163 -24.77 -2.92 -0.79
C HIS A 163 -24.30 -3.95 -1.83
N ASP A 164 -23.48 -4.92 -1.40
CA ASP A 164 -22.96 -6.03 -2.21
C ASP A 164 -22.41 -5.61 -3.60
N VAL A 165 -21.64 -4.52 -3.63
CA VAL A 165 -21.07 -3.97 -4.86
C VAL A 165 -19.72 -4.61 -5.17
N PRO A 166 -19.51 -5.22 -6.35
CA PRO A 166 -18.21 -5.74 -6.79
C PRO A 166 -17.28 -4.61 -7.25
N PHE A 167 -17.02 -3.64 -6.37
CA PHE A 167 -16.46 -2.34 -6.75
C PHE A 167 -15.02 -2.43 -7.30
N ALA A 168 -14.19 -3.35 -6.80
CA ALA A 168 -12.86 -3.56 -7.38
C ALA A 168 -12.93 -3.99 -8.84
N GLU A 169 -13.89 -4.84 -9.20
CA GLU A 169 -14.07 -5.29 -10.57
C GLU A 169 -14.54 -4.16 -11.47
N LEU A 170 -15.50 -3.34 -11.01
CA LEU A 170 -15.96 -2.16 -11.75
C LEU A 170 -14.80 -1.21 -12.06
N VAL A 171 -13.98 -0.88 -11.06
CA VAL A 171 -12.83 0.00 -11.25
C VAL A 171 -11.77 -0.67 -12.14
N THR A 172 -11.53 -1.98 -12.00
CA THR A 172 -10.59 -2.69 -12.89
C THR A 172 -11.06 -2.66 -14.34
N GLN A 173 -12.36 -2.86 -14.60
CA GLN A 173 -12.91 -2.81 -15.96
C GLN A 173 -12.83 -1.41 -16.57
N THR A 174 -13.04 -0.35 -15.78
CA THR A 174 -12.99 1.03 -16.28
C THR A 174 -11.58 1.59 -16.43
N SER A 175 -10.67 1.27 -15.50
CA SER A 175 -9.28 1.77 -15.50
C SER A 175 -8.29 0.88 -16.22
N GLY A 176 -8.60 -0.41 -16.40
CA GLY A 176 -7.64 -1.41 -16.88
C GLY A 176 -6.57 -1.81 -15.85
N LEU A 177 -6.65 -1.28 -14.62
CA LEU A 177 -5.65 -1.50 -13.58
C LEU A 177 -6.13 -2.53 -12.53
N PRO A 178 -5.21 -3.32 -11.94
CA PRO A 178 -5.52 -4.14 -10.78
C PRO A 178 -5.97 -3.27 -9.60
N VAL A 179 -7.08 -3.64 -8.96
CA VAL A 179 -7.67 -2.88 -7.85
C VAL A 179 -7.81 -3.74 -6.60
N SER A 180 -7.49 -3.17 -5.43
CA SER A 180 -7.78 -3.75 -4.13
C SER A 180 -8.48 -2.74 -3.22
N LEU A 181 -9.45 -3.21 -2.45
CA LEU A 181 -10.22 -2.41 -1.50
C LEU A 181 -9.78 -2.70 -0.06
N ALA A 182 -9.90 -1.70 0.80
CA ALA A 182 -9.74 -1.83 2.24
C ALA A 182 -10.78 -0.98 2.98
N ASN A 183 -11.19 -1.46 4.15
CA ASN A 183 -11.83 -0.58 5.13
C ASN A 183 -10.87 0.56 5.48
N ASP A 184 -11.41 1.75 5.69
CA ASP A 184 -10.62 2.95 5.94
C ASP A 184 -9.91 3.00 7.29
N VAL A 185 -10.53 2.53 8.36
CA VAL A 185 -9.89 2.40 9.67
C VAL A 185 -8.72 1.43 9.57
N ARG A 186 -8.89 0.31 8.87
CA ARG A 186 -7.81 -0.65 8.61
C ARG A 186 -6.68 -0.04 7.78
N ALA A 187 -7.00 0.68 6.71
CA ALA A 187 -6.02 1.37 5.88
C ALA A 187 -5.26 2.45 6.69
N PHE A 188 -5.96 3.18 7.56
CA PHE A 188 -5.36 4.19 8.42
C PHE A 188 -4.43 3.57 9.47
N ALA A 189 -4.82 2.43 10.04
CA ALA A 189 -3.96 1.67 10.95
C ALA A 189 -2.66 1.21 10.27
N TYR A 190 -2.70 0.78 8.99
CA TYR A 190 -1.49 0.52 8.21
C TYR A 190 -0.65 1.79 8.04
N ALA A 191 -1.26 2.92 7.71
CA ALA A 191 -0.55 4.19 7.53
C ALA A 191 0.17 4.62 8.81
N GLU A 192 -0.48 4.54 9.97
CA GLU A 192 0.15 4.84 11.26
C GLU A 192 1.26 3.85 11.61
N ALA A 193 1.09 2.56 11.30
CA ALA A 193 2.10 1.55 11.56
C ALA A 193 3.34 1.67 10.65
N TRP A 194 3.21 2.23 9.45
CA TRP A 194 4.29 2.30 8.47
C TRP A 194 4.96 3.68 8.40
N TYR A 195 4.18 4.74 8.60
CA TYR A 195 4.61 6.12 8.39
C TYR A 195 4.35 7.04 9.59
N GLY A 196 3.43 6.67 10.48
CA GLY A 196 3.01 7.50 11.61
C GLY A 196 3.64 7.11 12.95
N LEU A 197 2.92 7.41 14.03
CA LEU A 197 3.40 7.23 15.40
C LEU A 197 3.50 5.74 15.79
N GLY A 198 2.74 4.88 15.12
CA GLY A 198 2.73 3.44 15.32
C GLY A 198 4.00 2.71 14.87
N ARG A 199 4.95 3.41 14.24
CA ARG A 199 6.26 2.83 13.87
C ARG A 199 7.10 2.45 15.10
N GLU A 200 7.03 3.27 16.15
CA GLU A 200 7.81 3.11 17.38
C GLU A 200 6.99 2.51 18.54
N ALA A 201 5.68 2.38 18.34
CA ALA A 201 4.75 1.84 19.33
C ALA A 201 4.07 0.59 18.76
N SER A 202 4.43 -0.59 19.23
CA SER A 202 3.71 -1.84 18.94
C SER A 202 3.70 -2.75 20.19
N PRO A 203 2.53 -3.28 20.61
CA PRO A 203 1.20 -3.09 20.00
C PRO A 203 0.61 -1.69 20.28
N PHE A 204 -0.33 -1.25 19.45
CA PHE A 204 -1.10 -0.02 19.68
C PHE A 204 -2.55 -0.16 19.21
N ALA A 205 -3.45 0.66 19.76
CA ALA A 205 -4.82 0.78 19.27
C ALA A 205 -5.01 2.16 18.63
N LEU A 206 -5.68 2.18 17.48
CA LEU A 206 -6.09 3.38 16.77
C LEU A 206 -7.60 3.57 16.95
N LEU A 207 -8.01 4.75 17.41
CA LEU A 207 -9.41 5.12 17.55
C LEU A 207 -9.72 6.31 16.64
N THR A 208 -10.65 6.16 15.71
CA THR A 208 -11.18 7.27 14.89
C THR A 208 -12.47 7.77 15.49
N VAL A 209 -12.58 9.09 15.71
CA VAL A 209 -13.81 9.75 16.17
C VAL A 209 -14.22 10.79 15.12
N GLY A 210 -15.41 10.63 14.54
CA GLY A 210 -15.93 11.52 13.51
C GLY A 210 -17.38 11.19 13.16
N ALA A 211 -17.69 11.06 11.87
CA ALA A 211 -19.02 10.62 11.41
C ALA A 211 -19.43 9.22 11.93
N GLY A 212 -18.46 8.45 12.41
CA GLY A 212 -18.65 7.26 13.21
C GLY A 212 -17.49 7.06 14.16
N ILE A 213 -17.54 5.97 14.93
CA ILE A 213 -16.42 5.51 15.76
C ILE A 213 -15.85 4.25 15.12
N GLY A 214 -14.54 4.21 14.95
CA GLY A 214 -13.80 3.09 14.39
C GLY A 214 -12.62 2.76 15.28
N CYS A 215 -12.28 1.47 15.37
CA CYS A 215 -11.12 1.00 16.13
C CYS A 215 -10.32 0.01 15.28
N GLY A 216 -8.99 0.15 15.29
CA GLY A 216 -8.06 -0.84 14.76
C GLY A 216 -7.04 -1.20 15.83
N LEU A 217 -6.83 -2.48 16.09
CA LEU A 217 -5.76 -2.94 16.96
C LEU A 217 -4.60 -3.39 16.09
N VAL A 218 -3.44 -2.83 16.34
CA VAL A 218 -2.24 -3.13 15.58
C VAL A 218 -1.26 -3.92 16.43
N VAL A 219 -0.97 -5.16 16.03
CA VAL A 219 -0.07 -6.09 16.75
C VAL A 219 1.01 -6.58 15.82
N ASP A 220 2.26 -6.52 16.28
CA ASP A 220 3.44 -6.73 15.44
C ASP A 220 3.26 -6.00 14.12
N GLY A 221 2.70 -4.77 14.22
CA GLY A 221 2.28 -3.80 13.22
C GLY A 221 1.20 -4.18 12.18
N GLU A 222 0.45 -5.26 12.38
CA GLU A 222 -0.70 -5.59 11.53
C GLU A 222 -1.98 -5.14 12.19
N PRO A 223 -2.88 -4.48 11.43
CA PRO A 223 -4.26 -4.25 11.86
C PRO A 223 -5.20 -5.45 11.66
#